data_AF-A0A849WW20-F1
#
_entry.id   AF-A0A849WW20-F1
#
_cell.length_a   1.000
_cell.length_b   1.000
_cell.length_c   1.000
_cell.angle_alpha   90.00
_cell.angle_beta   90.00
_cell.angle_gamma   90.00
#
_symmetry.space_group_name_H-M   'P 1'
#
loop_
_entity.id
_entity.type
_entity.pdbx_description
1 polymer ?
#
loop_
_entity_poly.entity_id
_entity_poly.type
_entity_poly.pdbx_seq_one_letter_code
_entity_poly.pdbx_strand_id
1 'polypeptide(L)'
;MKIDGSRPPAPQQDAVDPQLRAAAEGMEASFLREMVRAMRKTVTENEADQNNRGLQVFRSMLDDEYAEQAARTRSLGLSEMIVRQVMEMQGAVRSHGAVPVRGLNKTDMIGDKTRGSQ
;
A
#
# COMPACT_ATOMS: atom_id res chain seq x y z
N MET A 1 23.49 17.32 -6.76
CA MET A 1 22.86 16.08 -6.25
C MET A 1 21.82 15.66 -7.28
N LYS A 2 22.11 14.66 -8.11
CA LYS A 2 21.15 14.14 -9.10
C LYS A 2 20.35 13.07 -8.38
N ILE A 3 19.09 13.38 -8.05
CA ILE A 3 18.13 12.35 -7.66
C ILE A 3 17.94 11.45 -8.88
N ASP A 4 18.45 10.23 -8.80
CA ASP A 4 18.26 9.21 -9.81
C ASP A 4 16.76 8.90 -9.88
N GLY A 5 16.13 9.34 -10.96
CA GLY A 5 14.68 9.22 -11.22
C GLY A 5 14.28 7.82 -11.68
N SER A 6 14.88 6.76 -11.12
CA SER A 6 14.52 5.38 -11.42
C SER A 6 13.20 5.03 -10.73
N ARG A 7 12.11 5.59 -11.30
CA ARG A 7 10.74 5.18 -11.01
C ARG A 7 10.69 3.66 -11.18
N PRO A 8 10.41 2.89 -10.11
CA PRO A 8 10.26 1.44 -10.25
C PRO A 8 9.15 1.18 -11.28
N PRO A 9 9.33 0.18 -12.18
CA PRO A 9 8.34 -0.12 -13.19
C PRO A 9 7.00 -0.38 -12.51
N ALA A 10 5.95 0.31 -12.99
CA ALA A 10 4.62 0.13 -12.45
C ALA A 10 4.24 -1.36 -12.54
N PRO A 11 3.61 -1.95 -11.51
CA PRO A 11 3.17 -3.32 -11.57
C PRO A 11 2.26 -3.52 -12.78
N GLN A 12 2.50 -4.59 -13.55
CA GLN A 12 1.77 -4.91 -14.77
C GLN A 12 0.26 -4.94 -14.47
N GLN A 13 -0.51 -4.15 -15.22
CA GLN A 13 -1.91 -3.83 -14.90
C GLN A 13 -2.81 -5.07 -14.85
N ASP A 14 -2.47 -6.12 -15.60
CA ASP A 14 -3.26 -7.35 -15.72
C ASP A 14 -3.21 -8.26 -14.48
N ALA A 15 -2.24 -8.03 -13.58
CA ALA A 15 -2.07 -8.84 -12.36
C ALA A 15 -2.62 -8.16 -11.10
N VAL A 16 -3.08 -6.90 -11.20
CA VAL A 16 -3.46 -6.07 -10.05
C VAL A 16 -4.97 -6.06 -9.89
N ASP A 17 -5.44 -6.48 -8.71
CA ASP A 17 -6.83 -6.32 -8.32
C ASP A 17 -7.24 -4.82 -8.42
N PRO A 18 -8.24 -4.46 -9.23
CA PRO A 18 -8.69 -3.07 -9.38
C PRO A 18 -9.13 -2.45 -8.05
N GLN A 19 -9.66 -3.24 -7.10
CA GLN A 19 -10.03 -2.75 -5.77
C GLN A 19 -8.79 -2.40 -4.94
N LEU A 20 -7.73 -3.21 -5.02
CA LEU A 20 -6.46 -2.93 -4.37
C LEU A 20 -5.84 -1.64 -4.92
N ARG A 21 -5.88 -1.46 -6.24
CA ARG A 21 -5.39 -0.24 -6.89
C ARG A 21 -6.18 0.99 -6.42
N ALA A 22 -7.51 0.93 -6.46
CA ALA A 22 -8.36 2.04 -6.02
C ALA A 22 -8.14 2.40 -4.53
N ALA A 23 -7.97 1.38 -3.67
CA ALA A 23 -7.67 1.60 -2.26
C ALA A 23 -6.29 2.24 -2.05
N ALA A 24 -5.27 1.80 -2.79
CA ALA A 24 -3.92 2.37 -2.73
C ALA A 24 -3.87 3.81 -3.23
N GLU A 25 -4.60 4.13 -4.30
CA GLU A 25 -4.77 5.51 -4.81
C GLU A 25 -5.53 6.39 -3.78
N GLY A 26 -6.57 5.87 -3.13
CA GLY A 26 -7.29 6.56 -2.06
C GLY A 26 -6.42 6.86 -0.82
N MET A 27 -5.49 5.95 -0.50
CA MET A 27 -4.49 6.16 0.55
C MET A 27 -3.51 7.29 0.20
N GLU A 28 -2.99 7.29 -1.04
CA GLU A 28 -2.12 8.36 -1.53
C GLU A 28 -2.83 9.72 -1.53
N ALA A 29 -4.10 9.77 -1.93
CA ALA A 29 -4.91 10.98 -1.86
C ALA A 29 -5.10 11.50 -0.43
N SER A 30 -5.37 10.60 0.52
CA SER A 30 -5.54 10.98 1.93
C SER A 30 -4.24 11.50 2.54
N PHE A 31 -3.11 10.87 2.20
CA PHE A 31 -1.80 11.32 2.61
C PHE A 31 -1.45 12.71 2.04
N LEU A 32 -1.74 12.93 0.75
CA LEU A 32 -1.56 14.23 0.10
C LEU A 32 -2.40 15.32 0.77
N ARG A 33 -3.66 15.05 1.14
CA ARG A 33 -4.49 16.00 1.89
C ARG A 33 -3.81 16.42 3.19
N GLU A 34 -3.32 15.47 3.97
CA GLU A 34 -2.64 15.77 5.22
C GLU A 34 -1.30 16.50 5.01
N MET A 35 -0.58 16.18 3.93
CA MET A 35 0.64 16.90 3.56
C MET A 35 0.35 18.36 3.22
N VAL A 36 -0.65 18.62 2.38
CA VAL A 36 -1.05 19.99 1.99
C VAL A 36 -1.51 20.77 3.21
N ARG A 37 -2.31 20.16 4.08
CA ARG A 37 -2.73 20.77 5.35
C ARG A 37 -1.54 21.10 6.25
N ALA A 38 -0.57 20.20 6.37
CA ALA A 38 0.65 20.43 7.15
C ALA A 38 1.50 21.57 6.57
N MET A 39 1.65 21.63 5.24
CA MET A 39 2.34 22.73 4.55
C MET A 39 1.66 24.08 4.82
N ARG A 40 0.32 24.11 4.87
CA ARG A 40 -0.38 25.37 5.21
C ARG A 40 -0.11 25.82 6.64
N LYS A 41 -0.04 24.88 7.60
CA LYS A 41 0.26 25.22 9.00
C LYS A 41 1.63 25.89 9.17
N THR A 42 2.54 25.78 8.21
CA THR A 42 3.83 26.50 8.23
C THR A 42 3.73 27.94 7.71
N VAL A 43 2.61 28.35 7.12
CA VAL A 43 2.36 29.71 6.67
C VAL A 43 1.72 30.49 7.82
N THR A 44 2.37 31.56 8.25
CA THR A 44 1.82 32.45 9.27
C THR A 44 0.59 33.17 8.73
N GLU A 45 -0.58 32.89 9.29
CA GLU A 45 -1.81 33.59 8.97
C GLU A 45 -1.96 34.85 9.85
N ASN A 46 -2.34 35.98 9.24
CA ASN A 46 -2.68 37.20 9.97
C ASN A 46 -3.98 37.02 10.77
N GLU A 47 -4.18 37.78 11.84
CA GLU A 47 -5.37 37.69 12.70
C GLU A 47 -6.70 37.85 11.93
N ALA A 48 -6.70 38.68 10.88
CA ALA A 48 -7.89 38.87 10.02
C ALA A 48 -8.28 37.59 9.24
N ASP A 49 -7.28 36.83 8.79
CA ASP A 49 -7.49 35.58 8.04
C ASP A 49 -7.96 34.46 8.97
N GLN A 50 -7.36 34.36 10.16
CA GLN A 50 -7.71 33.34 11.16
C GLN A 50 -9.14 33.51 11.67
N ASN A 51 -9.61 34.75 11.80
CA ASN A 51 -10.98 35.04 12.26
C ASN A 51 -12.04 34.88 11.16
N ASN A 52 -11.66 34.63 9.90
CA ASN A 52 -12.58 34.50 8.79
C ASN A 52 -12.97 33.04 8.52
N ARG A 53 -14.09 32.60 9.14
CA ARG A 53 -14.61 31.23 8.95
C ARG A 53 -14.97 30.88 7.51
N GLY A 54 -15.48 31.85 6.74
CA GLY A 54 -15.82 31.62 5.32
C GLY A 54 -14.58 31.29 4.49
N LEU A 55 -13.51 32.05 4.73
CA LEU A 55 -12.20 31.81 4.10
C LEU A 55 -11.64 30.44 4.49
N GLN A 56 -11.76 30.01 5.75
CA GLN A 56 -11.31 28.69 6.18
C GLN A 56 -12.03 27.55 5.44
N VAL A 57 -13.34 27.66 5.25
CA VAL A 57 -14.12 26.67 4.48
C VAL A 57 -13.65 26.63 3.03
N PHE A 58 -13.56 27.77 2.35
CA PHE A 58 -13.06 27.82 0.97
C PHE A 58 -11.64 27.27 0.84
N ARG A 59 -10.76 27.58 1.79
CA ARG A 59 -9.38 27.05 1.83
C ARG A 59 -9.35 25.54 2.03
N SER A 60 -10.24 24.98 2.86
CA SER A 60 -10.34 23.54 3.04
C SER A 60 -10.79 22.82 1.75
N MET A 61 -11.77 23.38 1.05
CA MET A 61 -12.23 22.86 -0.24
C MET A 61 -11.11 22.92 -1.29
N LEU A 62 -10.31 24.00 -1.29
CA LEU A 62 -9.18 24.16 -2.20
C LEU A 62 -8.08 23.11 -1.94
N ASP A 63 -7.77 22.82 -0.67
CA ASP A 63 -6.80 21.76 -0.33
C ASP A 63 -7.26 20.40 -0.81
N ASP A 64 -8.54 20.10 -0.62
CA ASP A 64 -9.11 18.82 -1.03
C ASP A 64 -8.98 18.65 -2.56
N GLU A 65 -9.24 19.70 -3.34
CA GLU A 65 -9.06 19.68 -4.80
C GLU A 65 -7.58 19.52 -5.20
N TYR A 66 -6.66 20.25 -4.57
CA TYR A 66 -5.23 20.11 -4.85
C TYR A 66 -4.71 18.71 -4.55
N ALA A 67 -5.12 18.13 -3.43
CA ALA A 67 -4.73 16.78 -3.07
C ALA A 67 -5.31 15.74 -4.04
N GLU A 68 -6.56 15.92 -4.49
CA GLU A 68 -7.17 15.04 -5.49
C GLU A 68 -6.47 15.13 -6.84
N GLN A 69 -6.16 16.34 -7.31
CA GLN A 69 -5.46 16.52 -8.58
C GLN A 69 -4.05 15.93 -8.52
N ALA A 70 -3.33 16.12 -7.41
CA ALA A 70 -2.02 15.53 -7.19
C ALA A 70 -2.08 13.99 -7.14
N ALA A 71 -3.11 13.42 -6.50
CA ALA A 71 -3.30 11.97 -6.42
C ALA A 71 -3.61 11.35 -7.79
N ARG A 72 -4.48 11.96 -8.60
CA ARG A 72 -4.82 11.49 -9.96
C ARG A 72 -3.58 11.42 -10.87
N THR A 73 -2.64 12.34 -10.67
CA THR A 73 -1.40 12.40 -11.45
C THR A 73 -0.39 11.34 -11.02
N ARG A 74 -0.66 10.60 -9.93
CA ARG A 74 0.24 9.57 -9.36
C ARG A 74 1.66 10.10 -9.15
N SER A 75 1.77 11.33 -8.65
CA SER A 75 3.04 12.06 -8.59
C SER A 75 4.01 11.54 -7.53
N LEU A 76 3.52 10.98 -6.42
CA LEU A 76 4.39 10.48 -5.35
C LEU A 76 4.75 9.00 -5.53
N GLY A 77 3.89 8.20 -6.18
CA GLY A 77 4.12 6.78 -6.40
C GLY A 77 3.93 5.92 -5.15
N LEU A 78 3.29 6.48 -4.11
CA LEU A 78 2.99 5.76 -2.88
C LEU A 78 1.98 4.63 -3.13
N SER A 79 0.98 4.90 -3.98
CA SER A 79 -0.02 3.91 -4.42
C SER A 79 0.64 2.67 -5.01
N GLU A 80 1.66 2.85 -5.87
CA GLU A 80 2.34 1.72 -6.50
C GLU A 80 3.24 0.94 -5.53
N MET A 81 3.84 1.62 -4.55
CA MET A 81 4.57 0.94 -3.48
C MET A 81 3.65 0.11 -2.59
N ILE A 82 2.47 0.63 -2.27
CA ILE A 82 1.44 -0.09 -1.49
C ILE A 82 0.99 -1.34 -2.27
N VAL A 83 0.64 -1.18 -3.54
CA VAL A 83 0.23 -2.31 -4.41
C VAL A 83 1.33 -3.37 -4.44
N ARG A 84 2.58 -2.97 -4.67
CA ARG A 84 3.72 -3.90 -4.72
C ARG A 84 3.90 -4.65 -3.40
N GLN A 85 3.90 -3.94 -2.28
CA GLN A 85 4.08 -4.54 -0.96
C GLN A 85 2.96 -5.53 -0.64
N VAL A 86 1.71 -5.18 -0.94
CA VAL A 86 0.57 -6.07 -0.71
C VAL A 86 0.65 -7.31 -1.60
N MET A 87 1.07 -7.17 -2.86
CA MET A 87 1.28 -8.31 -3.75
C MET A 87 2.39 -9.25 -3.28
N GLU A 88 3.53 -8.70 -2.83
CA GLU A 88 4.62 -9.47 -2.25
C GLU A 88 4.15 -10.26 -1.02
N MET A 89 3.36 -9.62 -0.14
CA MET A 89 2.76 -10.27 1.02
C MET A 89 1.77 -11.37 0.62
N GLN A 90 0.89 -11.13 -0.36
CA GLN A 90 -0.04 -12.15 -0.84
C GLN A 90 0.68 -13.33 -1.51
N GLY A 91 1.78 -13.08 -2.23
CA GLY A 91 2.64 -14.12 -2.78
C GLY A 91 3.28 -14.98 -1.69
N ALA A 92 3.76 -14.36 -0.61
CA ALA A 92 4.29 -15.06 0.56
C ALA A 92 3.21 -15.85 1.32
N VAL A 93 1.97 -15.34 1.39
CA VAL A 93 0.85 -16.05 2.02
C VAL A 93 0.42 -17.27 1.18
N ARG A 94 0.41 -17.16 -0.16
CA ARG A 94 0.11 -18.30 -1.05
C ARG A 94 1.14 -19.42 -0.95
N SER A 95 2.41 -19.12 -0.69
CA SER A 95 3.45 -20.15 -0.55
C SER A 95 3.37 -20.93 0.77
N HIS A 96 2.75 -20.37 1.82
CA HIS A 96 2.55 -21.04 3.11
C HIS A 96 1.33 -21.98 3.15
N GLY A 97 0.45 -21.92 2.14
CA GLY A 97 -0.79 -22.71 2.08
C GLY A 97 -0.67 -24.09 1.43
N ALA A 98 0.46 -24.39 0.80
CA ALA A 98 0.72 -25.68 0.17
C ALA A 98 1.79 -26.46 0.95
N VAL A 99 1.49 -26.84 2.20
CA VAL A 99 2.26 -27.91 2.84
C VAL A 99 1.88 -29.20 2.11
N PRO A 100 2.76 -29.82 1.31
CA PRO A 100 2.41 -31.09 0.68
C PRO A 100 2.11 -32.08 1.80
N VAL A 101 0.92 -32.68 1.77
CA VAL A 101 0.61 -33.82 2.64
C VAL A 101 1.63 -34.90 2.31
N ARG A 102 2.64 -35.05 3.17
CA ARG A 102 3.70 -36.05 3.00
C ARG A 102 3.01 -37.41 3.04
N GLY A 103 3.13 -38.17 1.95
CA GLY A 103 2.62 -39.53 1.89
C GLY A 103 3.18 -40.35 3.05
N LEU A 104 2.32 -41.16 3.69
CA LEU A 104 2.70 -42.04 4.79
C LEU A 104 3.87 -42.93 4.36
N ASN A 105 5.02 -42.85 5.05
CA ASN A 105 6.12 -43.78 4.81
C ASN A 105 5.90 -45.08 5.59
N LYS A 106 6.51 -46.18 5.14
CA LYS A 106 6.49 -47.46 5.86
C LYS A 106 7.03 -47.35 7.29
N THR A 107 7.88 -46.37 7.57
CA THR A 107 8.37 -46.03 8.93
C THR A 107 7.34 -45.34 9.82
N ASP A 108 6.29 -44.75 9.23
CA ASP A 108 5.19 -44.10 9.95
C ASP A 108 4.06 -45.10 10.28
N MET A 109 4.13 -46.32 9.74
CA MET A 109 3.20 -47.41 10.05
C MET A 109 3.64 -48.08 11.36
N ILE A 110 2.85 -47.92 12.41
CA ILE A 110 3.01 -48.64 13.69
C ILE A 110 2.77 -50.14 13.42
N GLY A 111 3.83 -50.88 13.07
CA GLY A 111 3.70 -52.30 12.78
C GLY A 111 4.85 -52.99 12.04
N ASP A 112 6.08 -52.44 12.01
CA ASP A 112 7.23 -53.21 11.50
C ASP A 112 7.61 -54.33 12.48
N LYS A 113 6.90 -55.46 12.37
CA LYS A 113 7.29 -56.73 12.98
C LYS A 113 8.19 -57.50 12.02
N THR A 114 9.31 -56.92 11.61
CA THR A 114 10.41 -57.67 10.99
C THR A 114 11.75 -57.32 11.65
N ARG A 115 11.90 -57.70 12.93
CA ARG A 115 13.22 -57.88 13.53
C ARG A 115 13.28 -59.15 14.35
N GLY A 116 14.12 -60.08 13.89
CA GLY A 116 14.68 -61.14 14.71
C GLY A 116 14.10 -62.53 14.46
N SER A 117 14.51 -63.17 13.37
CA SER A 117 14.74 -64.62 13.39
C SER A 117 16.13 -64.84 13.97
N GLN A 118 16.19 -65.30 15.23
CA GLN A 118 17.15 -66.27 15.76
C GLN A 118 16.49 -66.93 16.98
#